data_AF-A0AAW8AIQ0-F1
#
_entry.id   AF-A0AAW8AIQ0-F1
#
_cell.length_a   1.000
_cell.length_b   1.000
_cell.length_c   1.000
_cell.angle_alpha   90.00
_cell.angle_beta   90.00
_cell.angle_gamma   90.00
#
_symmetry.space_group_name_H-M   'P 1'
#
loop_
_entity.id
_entity.type
_entity.pdbx_description
1 polymer ?
#
loop_
_entity_poly.entity_id
_entity_poly.type
_entity_poly.pdbx_seq_one_letter_code
_entity_poly.pdbx_strand_id
1 'polypeptide(L)' 'MHFFGDSEGRIVRGLLAVLLTAVEGKTAAELQAQSPLALFDELGLRAQLSASRSQGLNALSEAIIAATKQV' A
#
# COMPACT_ATOMS: atom_id res chain seq x y z
N MET A 1 5.92 -11.24 -5.90
CA MET A 1 6.89 -10.38 -5.18
C MET A 1 6.58 -10.50 -3.70
N HIS A 2 7.59 -10.46 -2.84
CA HIS A 2 7.43 -10.55 -1.40
C HIS A 2 7.74 -9.18 -0.78
N PHE A 3 6.82 -8.62 -0.01
CA PHE A 3 6.98 -7.32 0.64
C PHE A 3 6.91 -7.45 2.16
N PHE A 4 7.73 -6.67 2.86
CA PHE A 4 7.72 -6.59 4.32
C PHE A 4 8.05 -5.17 4.76
N GLY A 5 7.60 -4.81 5.96
CA GLY A 5 7.86 -3.49 6.56
C GLY A 5 7.25 -3.37 7.94
N ASP A 6 7.60 -2.30 8.66
CA ASP A 6 7.03 -1.95 9.96
C ASP A 6 6.81 -0.43 10.07
N SER A 7 6.08 -0.01 11.10
CA SER A 7 5.89 1.38 11.48
C SER A 7 5.79 1.52 13.00
N GLU A 8 6.47 2.52 13.57
CA GLU A 8 6.33 2.87 15.00
C GLU A 8 4.90 3.33 15.35
N GLY A 9 4.21 3.96 14.40
CA GLY A 9 2.84 4.42 14.58
C GLY A 9 1.82 3.30 14.40
N ARG A 10 1.04 2.99 15.44
CA ARG A 10 0.05 1.88 15.41
C ARG A 10 -0.99 1.99 14.28
N ILE A 11 -1.47 3.20 13.98
CA ILE A 11 -2.43 3.42 12.87
C ILE A 11 -1.76 3.16 11.52
N VAL A 12 -0.56 3.70 11.31
CA VAL A 12 0.18 3.53 10.06
C VAL A 12 0.58 2.06 9.88
N ARG A 13 0.93 1.36 10.96
CA ARG A 13 1.17 -0.09 10.96
C ARG A 13 -0.05 -0.87 10.47
N GLY A 14 -1.26 -0.49 10.90
CA GLY A 14 -2.50 -1.08 10.40
C GLY A 14 -2.73 -0.81 8.90
N LEU A 15 -2.50 0.42 8.44
CA LEU A 15 -2.58 0.75 7.01
C LEU A 15 -1.55 -0.01 6.19
N LEU A 16 -0.32 -0.14 6.70
CA LEU A 16 0.72 -0.93 6.06
C LEU A 16 0.31 -2.41 5.94
N ALA A 17 -0.28 -2.99 6.98
CA ALA A 17 -0.77 -4.38 6.93
C ALA A 17 -1.84 -4.58 5.84
N VAL A 18 -2.78 -3.63 5.68
CA VAL A 18 -3.78 -3.66 4.60
C VAL A 18 -3.09 -3.57 3.24
N LEU A 19 -2.12 -2.66 3.09
CA LEU A 19 -1.37 -2.50 1.85
C LEU A 19 -0.58 -3.78 1.49
N LEU A 20 0.13 -4.36 2.45
CA LEU A 20 0.86 -5.63 2.27
C LEU A 20 -0.09 -6.75 1.85
N THR A 21 -1.27 -6.85 2.47
CA THR A 21 -2.31 -7.82 2.07
C THR A 21 -2.72 -7.64 0.60
N ALA A 22 -2.79 -6.40 0.11
CA ALA A 22 -3.17 -6.11 -1.26
C ALA A 22 -2.09 -6.46 -2.30
N VAL A 23 -0.81 -6.53 -1.91
CA VAL A 23 0.32 -6.66 -2.85
C VAL A 23 1.12 -7.95 -2.72
N GLU A 24 1.00 -8.65 -1.59
CA GLU A 24 1.78 -9.83 -1.30
C GLU A 24 1.54 -10.94 -2.33
N GLY A 25 2.62 -11.60 -2.77
CA GLY A 25 2.58 -12.68 -3.75
C GLY A 25 2.37 -12.22 -5.20
N LYS A 26 1.91 -10.99 -5.46
CA LYS A 26 1.66 -10.48 -6.82
C LYS A 26 2.94 -10.26 -7.62
N THR A 27 2.87 -10.47 -8.92
CA THR A 27 3.94 -10.16 -9.89
C THR A 27 4.05 -8.66 -10.15
N ALA A 28 5.19 -8.23 -10.71
CA ALA A 28 5.38 -6.82 -11.09
C ALA A 28 4.30 -6.35 -12.08
N ALA A 29 3.93 -7.17 -13.06
CA ALA A 29 2.91 -6.85 -14.05
C ALA A 29 1.52 -6.67 -13.41
N GLU A 30 1.12 -7.54 -12.49
CA GLU A 30 -0.16 -7.42 -11.77
C GLU A 30 -0.24 -6.14 -10.93
N LEU A 31 0.87 -5.78 -10.28
CA LEU A 31 0.97 -4.56 -9.47
C LEU A 31 1.05 -3.28 -10.30
N GLN A 32 1.47 -3.36 -11.57
CA GLN A 32 1.40 -2.23 -12.51
C GLN A 32 0.00 -2.07 -13.12
N ALA A 33 -0.74 -3.17 -13.27
CA ALA A 33 -2.09 -3.18 -13.83
C ALA A 33 -3.16 -2.69 -12.83
N GLN A 34 -2.97 -2.91 -11.53
CA GLN A 34 -3.91 -2.54 -10.49
C GLN A 34 -3.26 -1.67 -9.41
N SER A 35 -3.95 -0.60 -9.04
CA SER A 35 -3.50 0.28 -7.95
C SER A 35 -3.41 -0.50 -6.63
N PRO A 36 -2.27 -0.44 -5.91
CA PRO A 36 -2.13 -1.01 -4.57
C PRO A 36 -3.16 -0.46 -3.57
N LEU A 37 -3.75 0.70 -3.86
CA LEU A 37 -4.71 1.37 -2.98
C LEU A 37 -6.17 0.93 -3.20
N ALA A 38 -6.46 0.09 -4.20
CA ALA A 38 -7.84 -0.33 -4.51
C ALA A 38 -8.54 -1.00 -3.30
N LEU A 39 -7.81 -1.78 -2.50
CA LEU A 39 -8.34 -2.42 -1.30
C LEU A 39 -8.79 -1.40 -0.23
N PHE A 40 -8.17 -0.21 -0.17
CA PHE A 40 -8.58 0.83 0.77
C PHE A 40 -9.91 1.48 0.38
N ASP A 41 -10.20 1.53 -0.92
CA ASP A 41 -11.46 2.02 -1.45
C ASP A 41 -12.58 0.99 -1.19
N GLU A 42 -12.31 -0.30 -1.44
CA GLU A 42 -13.23 -1.41 -1.13
C GLU A 42 -13.61 -1.47 0.36
N LEU A 43 -12.64 -1.28 1.24
CA LEU A 43 -12.85 -1.28 2.69
C LEU A 43 -13.42 0.04 3.22
N GLY A 44 -13.60 1.06 2.38
CA GLY A 44 -14.08 2.39 2.79
C GLY A 44 -13.13 3.14 3.73
N LEU A 45 -11.86 2.72 3.81
CA LEU A 45 -10.87 3.30 4.73
C LEU A 45 -10.32 4.63 4.21
N ARG A 46 -10.21 4.79 2.89
CA ARG A 46 -9.51 5.93 2.28
C ARG A 46 -10.12 7.28 2.65
N ALA A 47 -11.45 7.37 2.66
CA ALA A 47 -12.18 8.59 2.99
C ALA A 47 -12.09 9.00 4.47
N GLN A 48 -11.69 8.08 5.35
CA GLN A 48 -11.60 8.31 6.81
C GLN A 48 -10.21 8.79 7.25
N LEU A 49 -9.25 8.84 6.33
CA LEU A 49 -7.87 9.22 6.63
C LEU A 49 -7.72 10.74 6.66
N SER A 50 -7.00 11.24 7.67
CA SER A 50 -6.54 12.62 7.67
C SER A 50 -5.51 12.84 6.56
N ALA A 51 -5.32 14.10 6.14
CA ALA A 51 -4.40 14.45 5.06
C ALA A 51 -2.98 13.86 5.24
N SER A 52 -2.42 13.96 6.46
CA SER A 52 -1.10 13.40 6.77
C SER A 52 -1.04 11.88 6.62
N ARG A 53 -2.11 11.16 6.99
CA ARG A 53 -2.16 9.69 6.86
C ARG A 53 -2.32 9.26 5.41
N SER A 54 -3.15 9.98 4.65
CA SER A 54 -3.29 9.76 3.22
C SER A 54 -1.98 9.99 2.47
N GLN A 55 -1.21 11.02 2.87
CA GLN A 55 0.11 11.27 2.30
C GLN A 55 1.09 10.13 2.56
N GLY A 56 1.16 9.64 3.81
CA GLY A 56 1.99 8.48 4.15
C GLY A 56 1.59 7.22 3.39
N LEU A 57 0.29 6.97 3.24
CA LEU A 57 -0.23 5.84 2.47
C LEU A 57 0.13 5.95 0.97
N ASN A 58 0.00 7.13 0.37
CA ASN A 58 0.39 7.37 -1.02
C ASN A 58 1.89 7.13 -1.22
N ALA A 59 2.74 7.61 -0.29
CA ALA A 59 4.18 7.38 -0.35
C ALA A 59 4.55 5.89 -0.30
N LEU A 60 3.86 5.10 0.54
CA LEU A 60 4.04 3.64 0.58
C LEU A 60 3.61 2.98 -0.74
N SER A 61 2.48 3.40 -1.31
CA SER A 61 2.02 2.91 -2.61
C SER A 61 3.02 3.23 -3.73
N GLU A 62 3.56 4.44 -3.75
CA GLU A 62 4.58 4.85 -4.73
C GLU A 62 5.86 4.01 -4.59
N ALA A 63 6.31 3.73 -3.36
CA ALA A 63 7.46 2.87 -3.11
C ALA A 63 7.27 1.45 -3.68
N ILE A 64 6.06 0.88 -3.53
CA ILE A 64 5.72 -0.42 -4.13
C ILE A 64 5.80 -0.35 -5.66
N ILE A 65 5.17 0.65 -6.28
CA ILE A 65 5.20 0.83 -7.74
C ILE A 65 6.62 1.07 -8.26
N ALA A 66 7.46 1.77 -7.50
CA ALA A 66 8.87 1.94 -7.85
C ALA A 66 9.62 0.60 -7.81
N ALA A 67 9.34 -0.25 -6.82
CA ALA A 67 9.95 -1.57 -6.70
C ALA A 67 9.57 -2.49 -7.87
N THR A 68 8.37 -2.37 -8.44
CA THR A 68 7.98 -3.19 -9.61
C THR A 68 8.73 -2.84 -10.88
N LYS A 69 9.37 -1.67 -10.97
CA LYS A 69 10.18 -1.23 -12.13
C LYS A 69 11.63 -1.71 -12.07
N GLN A 70 12.07 -2.25 -10.93
CA GLN A 70 13.45 -2.68 -10.69
C GLN A 70 13.66 -4.18 -10.91
N VAL A 71 12.60 -4.90 -11.28
CA VAL A 71 12.55 -6.35 -11.53
C VAL A 71 12.09 -6.57 -12.97
#